data_AF-A0A950MCH8-F1
#
_entry.id   AF-A0A950MCH8-F1
#
_cell.length_a   1.000
_cell.length_b   1.000
_cell.length_c   1.000
_cell.angle_alpha   90.00
_cell.angle_beta   90.00
_cell.angle_gamma   90.00
#
_symmetry.space_group_name_H-M   'P 1'
#
loop_
_entity.id
_entity.type
_entity.pdbx_description
1 polymer ?
#
loop_
_entity_poly.entity_id
_entity_poly.type
_entity_poly.pdbx_seq_one_letter_code
_entity_poly.pdbx_strand_id
1 'polypeptide(L)'
;MRGVLSLPLWLASLMTLAGVLVFTQARADEKDDLLAKIAATGPLPCDQQAVELVNLQFDKMEADLLLAGIGKSYALGDTWVAGNTFYDQARTIMAAALDEDQFKNGAFFSYTPTVLISKGLSGLSVDDLRYLEQFFSKPEGKLYWEENMDGTICAAWLKKFGQAPYPPLDGATAERWQKTTAGFKGAQERFVKRFNALPKATQAAYYDGKDKIGPSVQQAPLKLINERNHELGQRLNNVLSSKMDQLQPIIDGFKAAKG
;
A
#
# COMPACT_ATOMS: atom_id res chain seq x y z
N MET A 1 58.89 35.17 -22.41
CA MET A 1 57.49 35.61 -22.26
C MET A 1 56.61 34.37 -22.11
N ARG A 2 56.16 34.06 -20.89
CA ARG A 2 55.22 32.95 -20.63
C ARG A 2 53.83 33.57 -20.48
N GLY A 3 52.97 33.39 -21.48
CA GLY A 3 51.56 33.75 -21.41
C GLY A 3 50.81 32.69 -20.61
N VAL A 4 50.36 33.05 -19.42
CA VAL A 4 49.45 32.22 -18.62
C VAL A 4 48.05 32.45 -19.17
N LEU A 5 47.50 31.43 -19.85
CA LEU A 5 46.10 31.38 -20.26
C LEU A 5 45.22 31.33 -19.01
N SER A 6 44.66 32.48 -18.63
CA SER A 6 43.60 32.55 -17.62
C SER A 6 42.32 31.96 -18.22
N LEU A 7 41.99 30.73 -17.85
CA LEU A 7 40.65 30.19 -18.11
C LEU A 7 39.64 31.09 -17.38
N PRO A 8 38.61 31.61 -18.08
CA PRO A 8 37.65 32.52 -17.46
C PRO A 8 36.82 31.76 -16.41
N LEU A 9 36.69 32.33 -15.21
CA LEU A 9 36.04 31.70 -14.05
C LEU A 9 34.64 31.11 -14.35
N TRP A 10 33.90 31.67 -15.31
CA TRP A 10 32.59 31.18 -15.72
C TRP A 10 32.60 29.77 -16.36
N LEU A 11 33.70 29.37 -17.01
CA LEU A 11 33.85 28.06 -17.67
C LEU A 11 34.15 26.99 -16.61
N ALA A 12 34.91 27.36 -15.58
CA ALA A 12 35.15 26.50 -14.42
C ALA A 12 33.85 26.25 -13.63
N SER A 13 33.00 27.27 -13.49
CA SER A 13 31.67 27.14 -12.86
C SER A 13 30.69 26.29 -13.68
N LEU A 14 30.68 26.42 -15.01
CA LEU A 14 29.86 25.59 -15.90
C LEU A 14 30.29 24.12 -15.93
N MET A 15 31.60 23.84 -15.95
CA MET A 15 32.10 22.47 -15.90
C MET A 15 31.90 21.80 -14.53
N THR A 16 31.96 22.55 -13.43
CA THR A 16 31.63 22.01 -12.09
C THR A 16 30.14 21.74 -11.94
N LEU A 17 29.26 22.62 -12.45
CA LEU A 17 27.81 22.37 -12.46
C LEU A 17 27.43 21.16 -13.31
N ALA A 18 27.98 21.06 -14.53
CA ALA A 18 27.75 19.93 -15.43
C ALA A 18 28.30 18.62 -14.85
N GLY A 19 29.47 18.65 -14.21
CA GLY A 19 30.03 17.50 -13.49
C GLY A 19 29.11 17.04 -12.35
N VAL A 20 28.67 17.96 -11.49
CA VAL A 20 27.75 17.65 -10.38
C VAL A 20 26.44 17.06 -10.91
N LEU A 21 25.87 17.60 -11.98
CA LEU A 21 24.64 17.09 -12.61
C LEU A 21 24.81 15.64 -13.12
N VAL A 22 25.92 15.34 -13.79
CA VAL A 22 26.22 13.98 -14.28
C VAL A 22 26.38 12.99 -13.12
N PHE A 23 27.08 13.37 -12.06
CA PHE A 23 27.24 12.50 -10.88
C PHE A 23 25.93 12.31 -10.10
N THR A 24 25.07 13.33 -10.05
CA THR A 24 23.74 13.20 -9.41
C THR A 24 22.81 12.31 -10.22
N GLN A 25 22.87 12.38 -11.56
CA GLN A 25 22.02 11.57 -12.43
C GLN A 25 22.48 10.11 -12.43
N ALA A 26 23.79 9.84 -12.51
CA ALA A 26 24.32 8.49 -12.40
C ALA A 26 23.98 7.82 -11.04
N ARG A 27 23.95 8.59 -9.95
CA ARG A 27 23.50 8.09 -8.64
C ARG A 27 22.00 7.85 -8.56
N ALA A 28 21.19 8.64 -9.26
CA ALA A 28 19.75 8.41 -9.35
C ALA A 28 19.47 7.12 -10.15
N ASP A 29 20.13 6.95 -11.29
CA ASP A 29 19.99 5.76 -12.14
C ASP A 29 20.44 4.48 -11.40
N GLU A 30 21.56 4.54 -10.67
CA GLU A 30 22.03 3.42 -9.83
C GLU A 30 21.03 3.07 -8.72
N LYS A 31 20.44 4.10 -8.10
CA LYS A 31 19.43 3.91 -7.07
C LYS A 31 18.19 3.22 -7.62
N ASP A 32 17.70 3.64 -8.79
CA ASP A 32 16.54 3.05 -9.44
C ASP A 32 16.80 1.59 -9.86
N ASP A 33 18.00 1.28 -10.37
CA ASP A 33 18.42 -0.09 -10.71
C ASP A 33 18.49 -1.01 -9.47
N LEU A 34 19.04 -0.53 -8.35
CA LEU A 34 19.08 -1.29 -7.09
C LEU A 34 17.67 -1.56 -6.55
N LEU A 35 16.78 -0.57 -6.60
CA LEU A 35 15.37 -0.73 -6.19
C LEU A 35 14.66 -1.79 -7.04
N ALA A 36 14.90 -1.80 -8.36
CA ALA A 36 14.33 -2.78 -9.27
C ALA A 36 14.85 -4.20 -8.97
N LYS A 37 16.16 -4.35 -8.70
CA LYS A 37 16.78 -5.63 -8.33
C LYS A 37 16.26 -6.17 -7.01
N ILE A 38 16.19 -5.34 -5.97
CA ILE A 38 15.62 -5.73 -4.67
C ILE A 38 14.16 -6.19 -4.85
N ALA A 39 13.36 -5.44 -5.61
CA ALA A 39 11.98 -5.82 -5.88
C ALA A 39 11.85 -7.14 -6.66
N ALA A 40 12.77 -7.42 -7.59
CA ALA A 40 12.80 -8.69 -8.34
C ALA A 40 13.20 -9.89 -7.48
N THR A 41 13.90 -9.67 -6.36
CA THR A 41 14.22 -10.74 -5.37
C THR A 41 13.07 -11.05 -4.40
N GLY A 42 12.02 -10.21 -4.40
CA GLY A 42 10.81 -10.44 -3.61
C GLY A 42 10.05 -11.71 -4.05
N PRO A 43 9.54 -12.55 -3.15
CA PRO A 43 8.76 -13.74 -3.47
C PRO A 43 7.25 -13.48 -3.71
N LEU A 44 6.72 -14.13 -4.76
CA LEU A 44 5.43 -14.86 -4.89
C LEU A 44 4.04 -14.13 -4.85
N PRO A 45 3.00 -14.71 -5.51
CA PRO A 45 1.78 -14.02 -6.01
C PRO A 45 0.72 -13.62 -4.97
N CYS A 46 0.97 -13.81 -3.69
CA CYS A 46 -0.08 -13.61 -2.70
C CYS A 46 -0.37 -12.14 -2.41
N ASP A 47 0.59 -11.24 -2.62
CA ASP A 47 0.38 -9.80 -2.53
C ASP A 47 -0.57 -9.32 -3.64
N GLN A 48 -0.40 -9.84 -4.87
CA GLN A 48 -1.31 -9.52 -5.98
C GLN A 48 -2.72 -10.10 -5.77
N GLN A 49 -2.83 -11.34 -5.27
CA GLN A 49 -4.12 -11.95 -4.95
C GLN A 49 -4.80 -11.29 -3.75
N ALA A 50 -4.05 -10.87 -2.73
CA ALA A 50 -4.56 -10.15 -1.58
C ALA A 50 -5.02 -8.75 -1.98
N VAL A 51 -4.28 -8.04 -2.84
CA VAL A 51 -4.67 -6.72 -3.36
C VAL A 51 -5.94 -6.81 -4.21
N GLU A 52 -6.08 -7.81 -5.08
CA GLU A 52 -7.33 -8.06 -5.82
C GLU A 52 -8.51 -8.29 -4.87
N LEU A 53 -8.32 -9.16 -3.87
CA LEU A 53 -9.35 -9.46 -2.89
C LEU A 53 -9.70 -8.22 -2.04
N VAL A 54 -8.69 -7.47 -1.61
CA VAL A 54 -8.87 -6.23 -0.85
C VAL A 54 -9.63 -5.21 -1.68
N ASN A 55 -9.27 -4.98 -2.95
CA ASN A 55 -10.04 -4.10 -3.83
C ASN A 55 -11.50 -4.56 -3.96
N LEU A 56 -11.75 -5.85 -4.23
CA LEU A 56 -13.12 -6.39 -4.32
C LEU A 56 -13.94 -6.16 -3.05
N GLN A 57 -13.28 -6.26 -1.89
CA GLN A 57 -13.90 -6.00 -0.59
C GLN A 57 -14.08 -4.50 -0.36
N PHE A 58 -13.12 -3.70 -0.79
CA PHE A 58 -13.13 -2.25 -0.70
C PHE A 58 -14.27 -1.63 -1.52
N ASP A 59 -14.47 -2.09 -2.75
CA ASP A 59 -15.54 -1.64 -3.65
C ASP A 59 -16.91 -1.78 -3.00
N LYS A 60 -17.12 -2.88 -2.28
CA LYS A 60 -18.37 -3.15 -1.57
C LYS A 60 -18.51 -2.31 -0.29
N MET A 61 -17.42 -2.11 0.43
CA MET A 61 -17.39 -1.42 1.73
C MET A 61 -17.51 0.11 1.62
N GLU A 62 -16.96 0.70 0.56
CA GLU A 62 -16.80 2.14 0.43
C GLU A 62 -18.14 2.90 0.40
N ALA A 63 -19.14 2.36 -0.32
CA ALA A 63 -20.46 2.95 -0.33
C ALA A 63 -21.06 3.01 1.09
N ASP A 64 -20.99 1.90 1.83
CA ASP A 64 -21.55 1.80 3.18
C ASP A 64 -20.77 2.65 4.20
N LEU A 65 -19.44 2.76 4.04
CA LEU A 65 -18.58 3.65 4.82
C LEU A 65 -18.97 5.12 4.68
N LEU A 66 -19.13 5.56 3.43
CA LEU A 66 -19.51 6.93 3.13
C LEU A 66 -20.91 7.24 3.67
N LEU A 67 -21.85 6.32 3.50
CA LEU A 67 -23.20 6.47 4.05
C LEU A 67 -23.23 6.46 5.58
N ALA A 68 -22.42 5.64 6.25
CA ALA A 68 -22.28 5.68 7.70
C ALA A 68 -21.69 7.02 8.18
N GLY A 69 -20.75 7.59 7.42
CA GLY A 69 -20.24 8.95 7.63
C GLY A 69 -21.34 10.01 7.53
N ILE A 70 -22.14 9.99 6.46
CA ILE A 70 -23.32 10.85 6.30
C ILE A 70 -24.26 10.69 7.50
N GLY A 71 -24.58 9.46 7.90
CA GLY A 71 -25.47 9.17 9.02
C GLY A 71 -25.02 9.83 10.33
N LYS A 72 -23.70 9.83 10.60
CA LYS A 72 -23.10 10.53 11.75
C LYS A 72 -23.15 12.05 11.58
N SER A 73 -22.72 12.57 10.44
CA SER A 73 -22.63 14.02 10.18
C SER A 73 -24.00 14.70 10.21
N TYR A 74 -25.04 14.02 9.75
CA TYR A 74 -26.42 14.52 9.72
C TYR A 74 -27.29 14.01 10.88
N ALA A 75 -26.69 13.31 11.85
CA ALA A 75 -27.37 12.73 13.01
C ALA A 75 -28.65 11.93 12.67
N LEU A 76 -28.60 11.15 11.59
CA LEU A 76 -29.75 10.39 11.08
C LEU A 76 -30.15 9.25 12.02
N GLY A 77 -29.22 8.75 12.83
CA GLY A 77 -29.44 7.74 13.86
C GLY A 77 -29.48 6.31 13.33
N ASP A 78 -29.77 5.37 14.21
CA ASP A 78 -29.55 3.93 13.98
C ASP A 78 -30.47 3.29 12.93
N THR A 79 -31.51 4.01 12.47
CA THR A 79 -32.41 3.56 11.39
C THR A 79 -31.88 3.90 9.99
N TRP A 80 -30.79 4.66 9.89
CA TRP A 80 -30.06 4.90 8.63
C TRP A 80 -29.08 3.76 8.37
N VAL A 81 -29.61 2.62 7.94
CA VAL A 81 -28.86 1.38 7.70
C VAL A 81 -29.47 0.59 6.55
N ALA A 82 -28.75 -0.42 6.04
CA ALA A 82 -29.23 -1.30 4.97
C ALA A 82 -30.61 -1.90 5.29
N GLY A 83 -31.48 -1.97 4.27
CA GLY A 83 -32.87 -2.38 4.40
C GLY A 83 -33.83 -1.21 4.69
N ASN A 84 -33.33 -0.01 4.99
CA ASN A 84 -34.11 1.21 4.90
C ASN A 84 -34.13 1.71 3.44
N THR A 85 -35.31 2.04 2.91
CA THR A 85 -35.46 2.44 1.50
C THR A 85 -34.61 3.67 1.12
N PHE A 86 -34.49 4.66 2.00
CA PHE A 86 -33.66 5.85 1.74
C PHE A 86 -32.18 5.49 1.75
N TYR A 87 -31.76 4.64 2.69
CA TYR A 87 -30.39 4.14 2.73
C TYR A 87 -30.05 3.36 1.45
N ASP A 88 -30.92 2.44 1.02
CA ASP A 88 -30.68 1.59 -0.16
C ASP A 88 -30.63 2.40 -1.47
N GLN A 89 -31.43 3.47 -1.57
CA GLN A 89 -31.36 4.44 -2.67
C GLN A 89 -30.02 5.19 -2.67
N ALA A 90 -29.62 5.72 -1.51
CA ALA A 90 -28.34 6.40 -1.36
C ALA A 90 -27.16 5.46 -1.69
N ARG A 91 -27.26 4.19 -1.28
CA ARG A 91 -26.26 3.15 -1.54
C ARG A 91 -26.09 2.88 -3.02
N THR A 92 -27.18 2.85 -3.78
CA THR A 92 -27.15 2.66 -5.23
C THR A 92 -26.42 3.80 -5.93
N ILE A 93 -26.68 5.06 -5.53
CA ILE A 93 -25.99 6.24 -6.07
C ILE A 93 -24.50 6.17 -5.75
N MET A 94 -24.15 5.87 -4.50
CA MET A 94 -22.75 5.80 -4.07
C MET A 94 -21.98 4.67 -4.74
N ALA A 95 -22.57 3.48 -4.88
CA ALA A 95 -21.94 2.36 -5.59
C ALA A 95 -21.63 2.73 -7.05
N ALA A 96 -22.59 3.31 -7.78
CA ALA A 96 -22.37 3.74 -9.15
C ALA A 96 -21.31 4.84 -9.27
N ALA A 97 -21.23 5.74 -8.29
CA ALA A 97 -20.22 6.81 -8.25
C ALA A 97 -18.80 6.28 -8.03
N LEU A 98 -18.66 5.26 -7.18
CA LEU A 98 -17.39 4.59 -6.92
C LEU A 98 -16.93 3.79 -8.15
N ASP A 99 -17.84 3.07 -8.82
CA ASP A 99 -17.56 2.38 -10.09
C ASP A 99 -17.10 3.36 -11.18
N GLU A 100 -17.78 4.52 -11.31
CA GLU A 100 -17.42 5.57 -12.25
C GLU A 100 -16.02 6.14 -11.98
N ASP A 101 -15.72 6.40 -10.71
CA ASP A 101 -14.42 6.92 -10.30
C ASP A 101 -13.30 5.90 -10.54
N GLN A 102 -13.52 4.61 -10.25
CA GLN A 102 -12.54 3.57 -10.56
C GLN A 102 -12.30 3.38 -12.05
N PHE A 103 -13.35 3.47 -12.87
CA PHE A 103 -13.21 3.42 -14.32
C PHE A 103 -12.31 4.55 -14.84
N LYS A 104 -12.42 5.75 -14.26
CA LYS A 104 -11.63 6.93 -14.69
C LYS A 104 -10.21 6.96 -14.12
N ASN A 105 -10.06 6.59 -12.85
CA ASN A 105 -8.84 6.83 -12.08
C ASN A 105 -8.10 5.54 -11.68
N GLY A 106 -8.61 4.38 -12.09
CA GLY A 106 -8.09 3.07 -11.71
C GLY A 106 -8.54 2.60 -10.33
N ALA A 107 -8.16 1.37 -9.97
CA ALA A 107 -8.48 0.76 -8.67
C ALA A 107 -8.03 1.63 -7.49
N PHE A 108 -8.75 1.54 -6.36
CA PHE A 108 -8.39 2.26 -5.13
C PHE A 108 -7.02 1.81 -4.57
N PHE A 109 -6.71 0.51 -4.67
CA PHE A 109 -5.37 -0.04 -4.40
C PHE A 109 -4.74 -0.61 -5.67
N SER A 110 -3.72 0.04 -6.21
CA SER A 110 -2.96 -0.44 -7.37
C SER A 110 -1.56 -0.98 -7.03
N TYR A 111 -1.29 -1.18 -5.73
CA TYR A 111 0.07 -1.47 -5.27
C TYR A 111 0.41 -2.93 -5.45
N THR A 112 1.29 -3.21 -6.40
CA THR A 112 2.10 -4.42 -6.36
C THR A 112 3.20 -4.26 -5.30
N PRO A 113 3.73 -5.38 -4.76
CA PRO A 113 4.85 -5.37 -3.82
C PRO A 113 5.99 -4.48 -4.31
N THR A 114 6.32 -4.55 -5.60
CA THR A 114 7.34 -3.73 -6.28
C THR A 114 7.20 -2.22 -6.00
N VAL A 115 5.97 -1.68 -6.02
CA VAL A 115 5.74 -0.25 -5.79
C VAL A 115 5.92 0.12 -4.31
N LEU A 116 5.48 -0.76 -3.40
CA LEU A 116 5.64 -0.56 -1.96
C LEU A 116 7.11 -0.62 -1.53
N ILE A 117 7.86 -1.54 -2.14
CA ILE A 117 9.31 -1.70 -1.94
C ILE A 117 10.05 -0.50 -2.48
N SER A 118 9.81 -0.13 -3.74
CA SER A 118 10.48 1.00 -4.39
C SER A 118 10.27 2.29 -3.59
N LYS A 119 9.02 2.59 -3.21
CA LYS A 119 8.72 3.76 -2.40
C LYS A 119 9.26 3.68 -0.97
N GLY A 120 9.15 2.54 -0.31
CA GLY A 120 9.61 2.35 1.05
C GLY A 120 11.13 2.47 1.18
N LEU A 121 11.85 1.99 0.19
CA LEU A 121 13.30 2.03 0.13
C LEU A 121 13.84 3.30 -0.55
N SER A 122 12.98 4.11 -1.20
CA SER A 122 13.36 5.35 -1.87
C SER A 122 14.03 6.39 -0.96
N GLY A 123 13.84 6.31 0.35
CA GLY A 123 14.50 7.18 1.33
C GLY A 123 15.93 6.78 1.69
N LEU A 124 16.39 5.59 1.27
CA LEU A 124 17.68 5.04 1.66
C LEU A 124 18.84 5.54 0.81
N SER A 125 20.04 5.42 1.36
CA SER A 125 21.28 5.66 0.63
C SER A 125 21.56 4.52 -0.35
N VAL A 126 22.41 4.77 -1.36
CA VAL A 126 22.86 3.74 -2.32
C VAL A 126 23.57 2.58 -1.61
N ASP A 127 24.36 2.88 -0.57
CA ASP A 127 25.09 1.86 0.18
C ASP A 127 24.14 0.95 0.98
N ASP A 128 23.09 1.52 1.58
CA ASP A 128 22.05 0.75 2.25
C ASP A 128 21.29 -0.14 1.26
N LEU A 129 20.94 0.39 0.08
CA LEU A 129 20.29 -0.38 -0.97
C LEU A 129 21.17 -1.53 -1.47
N ARG A 130 22.48 -1.30 -1.61
CA ARG A 130 23.43 -2.35 -2.00
C ARG A 130 23.56 -3.43 -0.93
N TYR A 131 23.56 -3.04 0.36
CA TYR A 131 23.50 -4.00 1.46
C TYR A 131 22.22 -4.84 1.41
N LEU A 132 21.06 -4.21 1.17
CA LEU A 132 19.77 -4.90 1.08
C LEU A 132 19.73 -5.88 -0.09
N GLU A 133 20.23 -5.50 -1.27
CA GLU A 133 20.36 -6.39 -2.42
C GLU A 133 21.21 -7.63 -2.10
N GLN A 134 22.36 -7.44 -1.44
CA GLN A 134 23.22 -8.53 -1.00
C GLN A 134 22.62 -9.38 0.13
N PHE A 135 21.82 -8.79 1.00
CA PHE A 135 21.16 -9.51 2.07
C PHE A 135 20.01 -10.37 1.53
N PHE A 136 19.13 -9.79 0.71
CA PHE A 136 17.96 -10.48 0.16
C PHE A 136 18.30 -11.56 -0.87
N SER A 137 19.49 -11.49 -1.47
CA SER A 137 20.01 -12.59 -2.31
C SER A 137 20.44 -13.83 -1.50
N LYS A 138 20.56 -13.74 -0.17
CA LYS A 138 20.91 -14.87 0.72
C LYS A 138 19.66 -15.58 1.28
N PRO A 139 19.75 -16.86 1.66
CA PRO A 139 18.63 -17.60 2.26
C PRO A 139 17.99 -16.89 3.45
N GLU A 140 18.79 -16.31 4.35
CA GLU A 140 18.32 -15.57 5.52
C GLU A 140 17.59 -14.27 5.17
N GLY A 141 18.07 -13.51 4.18
CA GLY A 141 17.38 -12.30 3.73
C GLY A 141 16.11 -12.61 2.98
N LYS A 142 16.09 -13.68 2.19
CA LYS A 142 14.85 -14.18 1.56
C LYS A 142 13.81 -14.60 2.61
N LEU A 143 14.23 -15.26 3.69
CA LEU A 143 13.35 -15.59 4.82
C LEU A 143 12.83 -14.36 5.54
N TYR A 144 13.69 -13.34 5.75
CA TYR A 144 13.26 -12.06 6.33
C TYR A 144 12.17 -11.40 5.49
N TRP A 145 12.34 -11.43 4.18
CA TRP A 145 11.39 -10.90 3.22
C TRP A 145 10.03 -11.59 3.29
N GLU A 146 10.03 -12.92 3.19
CA GLU A 146 8.81 -13.76 3.18
C GLU A 146 7.95 -13.53 4.43
N GLU A 147 8.57 -13.33 5.59
CA GLU A 147 7.86 -13.22 6.86
C GLU A 147 7.53 -11.79 7.30
N ASN A 148 8.51 -10.88 7.24
CA ASN A 148 8.39 -9.57 7.88
C ASN A 148 7.85 -8.51 6.93
N MET A 149 8.25 -8.57 5.65
CA MET A 149 7.88 -7.56 4.66
C MET A 149 6.58 -7.92 3.96
N ASP A 150 6.41 -9.16 3.51
CA ASP A 150 5.29 -9.54 2.63
C ASP A 150 4.16 -10.25 3.42
N GLY A 151 4.47 -11.40 4.04
CA GLY A 151 3.47 -12.23 4.72
C GLY A 151 2.74 -11.54 5.88
N THR A 152 3.43 -10.68 6.63
CA THR A 152 2.80 -9.92 7.74
C THR A 152 1.89 -8.81 7.24
N ILE A 153 2.26 -8.09 6.17
CA ILE A 153 1.44 -7.01 5.61
C ILE A 153 0.17 -7.59 4.98
N CYS A 154 0.33 -8.63 4.17
CA CYS A 154 -0.79 -9.37 3.58
C CYS A 154 -1.77 -9.89 4.64
N ALA A 155 -1.26 -10.57 5.68
CA ALA A 155 -2.09 -11.07 6.77
C ALA A 155 -2.79 -9.94 7.54
N ALA A 156 -2.11 -8.80 7.74
CA ALA A 156 -2.69 -7.64 8.40
C ALA A 156 -3.81 -7.00 7.56
N TRP A 157 -3.64 -6.86 6.24
CA TRP A 157 -4.67 -6.35 5.34
C TRP A 157 -5.88 -7.26 5.28
N LEU A 158 -5.69 -8.56 5.05
CA LEU A 158 -6.80 -9.51 5.04
C LEU A 158 -7.51 -9.60 6.39
N LYS A 159 -6.78 -9.43 7.50
CA LYS A 159 -7.41 -9.33 8.82
C LYS A 159 -8.22 -8.04 8.97
N LYS A 160 -7.68 -6.90 8.55
CA LYS A 160 -8.31 -5.58 8.69
C LYS A 160 -9.58 -5.45 7.85
N PHE A 161 -9.55 -5.96 6.61
CA PHE A 161 -10.65 -5.84 5.65
C PHE A 161 -11.66 -6.99 5.73
N GLY A 162 -11.30 -8.11 6.38
CA GLY A 162 -12.18 -9.26 6.57
C GLY A 162 -12.94 -9.27 7.90
N GLN A 163 -12.86 -8.21 8.70
CA GLN A 163 -13.50 -8.11 10.02
C GLN A 163 -14.59 -7.03 10.06
N ALA A 164 -15.52 -7.18 11.02
CA ALA A 164 -16.58 -6.22 11.30
C ALA A 164 -16.04 -4.77 11.45
N PRO A 165 -16.76 -3.73 10.97
CA PRO A 165 -18.17 -3.77 10.56
C PRO A 165 -18.43 -4.30 9.14
N TYR A 166 -17.44 -4.93 8.49
CA TYR A 166 -17.55 -5.35 7.08
C TYR A 166 -17.46 -6.88 6.85
N PRO A 167 -18.47 -7.69 7.21
CA PRO A 167 -18.54 -9.09 6.78
C PRO A 167 -19.25 -9.23 5.41
N PRO A 168 -19.12 -10.38 4.72
CA PRO A 168 -18.00 -10.85 3.92
C PRO A 168 -18.22 -10.69 2.40
N LEU A 169 -17.18 -10.94 1.61
CA LEU A 169 -17.29 -11.28 0.18
C LEU A 169 -18.20 -12.51 0.01
N ASP A 170 -19.28 -12.44 -0.77
CA ASP A 170 -20.17 -13.60 -0.92
C ASP A 170 -19.62 -14.71 -1.83
N GLY A 171 -20.09 -15.94 -1.60
CA GLY A 171 -19.85 -17.10 -2.45
C GLY A 171 -18.37 -17.42 -2.67
N ALA A 172 -17.97 -17.61 -3.93
CA ALA A 172 -16.62 -17.98 -4.33
C ALA A 172 -15.54 -16.99 -3.85
N THR A 173 -15.90 -15.74 -3.57
CA THR A 173 -14.94 -14.72 -3.18
C THR A 173 -14.61 -14.80 -1.68
N ALA A 174 -15.57 -15.18 -0.82
CA ALA A 174 -15.28 -15.57 0.58
C ALA A 174 -14.38 -16.79 0.64
N GLU A 175 -14.65 -17.82 -0.17
CA GLU A 175 -13.84 -19.03 -0.21
C GLU A 175 -12.41 -18.72 -0.65
N ARG A 176 -12.26 -17.86 -1.69
CA ARG A 176 -10.94 -17.37 -2.14
C ARG A 176 -10.25 -16.60 -1.02
N TRP A 177 -10.96 -15.72 -0.29
CA TRP A 177 -10.41 -15.00 0.86
C TRP A 177 -9.92 -15.91 1.98
N GLN A 178 -10.74 -16.89 2.37
CA GLN A 178 -10.40 -17.85 3.42
C GLN A 178 -9.20 -18.71 3.02
N LYS A 179 -9.17 -19.21 1.78
CA LYS A 179 -8.04 -19.99 1.24
C LYS A 179 -6.75 -19.18 1.22
N THR A 180 -6.82 -17.93 0.77
CA THR A 180 -5.70 -16.99 0.76
C THR A 180 -5.21 -16.77 2.19
N THR A 181 -6.10 -16.40 3.13
CA THR A 181 -5.77 -16.18 4.55
C THR A 181 -5.17 -17.43 5.24
N ALA A 182 -5.73 -18.62 4.99
CA ALA A 182 -5.22 -19.87 5.53
C ALA A 182 -3.85 -20.24 4.94
N GLY A 183 -3.64 -19.96 3.64
CA GLY A 183 -2.35 -20.11 2.96
C GLY A 183 -1.25 -19.30 3.65
N PHE A 184 -1.55 -18.07 4.06
CA PHE A 184 -0.65 -17.19 4.82
C PHE A 184 -0.34 -17.72 6.22
N LYS A 185 -1.36 -18.09 6.98
CA LYS A 185 -1.15 -18.66 8.32
C LYS A 185 -0.28 -19.92 8.24
N GLY A 186 -0.53 -20.77 7.25
CA GLY A 186 0.32 -21.93 6.99
C GLY A 186 1.73 -21.57 6.54
N ALA A 187 1.95 -20.45 5.84
CA ALA A 187 3.28 -19.98 5.47
C ALA A 187 4.08 -19.54 6.71
N GLN A 188 3.47 -18.75 7.59
CA GLN A 188 4.08 -18.35 8.88
C GLN A 188 4.42 -19.56 9.74
N GLU A 189 3.52 -20.53 9.85
CA GLU A 189 3.78 -21.78 10.58
C GLU A 189 4.91 -22.61 9.96
N ARG A 190 4.99 -22.65 8.61
CA ARG A 190 6.10 -23.29 7.88
C ARG A 190 7.41 -22.55 8.06
N PHE A 191 7.39 -21.22 8.15
CA PHE A 191 8.58 -20.45 8.45
C PHE A 191 9.11 -20.76 9.84
N VAL A 192 8.28 -20.72 10.89
CA VAL A 192 8.76 -21.00 12.26
C VAL A 192 9.46 -22.37 12.30
N LYS A 193 8.88 -23.37 11.61
CA LYS A 193 9.49 -24.69 11.47
C LYS A 193 10.81 -24.67 10.67
N ARG A 194 10.83 -24.01 9.51
CA ARG A 194 12.03 -23.89 8.65
C ARG A 194 13.15 -23.14 9.35
N PHE A 195 12.84 -21.99 9.96
CA PHE A 195 13.78 -21.15 10.68
C PHE A 195 14.42 -21.89 11.85
N ASN A 196 13.62 -22.57 12.66
CA ASN A 196 14.13 -23.39 13.78
C ASN A 196 15.00 -24.57 13.31
N ALA A 197 14.82 -25.03 12.06
CA ALA A 197 15.63 -26.07 11.45
C ALA A 197 16.91 -25.54 10.76
N LEU A 198 17.08 -24.22 10.62
CA LEU A 198 18.30 -23.64 10.04
C LEU A 198 19.50 -23.79 10.99
N PRO A 199 20.73 -23.85 10.46
CA PRO A 199 21.93 -23.75 11.27
C PRO A 199 21.90 -22.49 12.15
N LYS A 200 22.40 -22.59 13.39
CA LYS A 200 22.46 -21.45 14.33
C LYS A 200 23.16 -20.22 13.74
N ALA A 201 24.18 -20.43 12.91
CA ALA A 201 24.88 -19.35 12.21
C ALA A 201 23.96 -18.59 11.24
N THR A 202 23.06 -19.28 10.54
CA THR A 202 22.07 -18.68 9.63
C THR A 202 20.96 -17.97 10.41
N GLN A 203 20.52 -18.52 11.54
CA GLN A 203 19.57 -17.84 12.43
C GLN A 203 20.19 -16.55 13.01
N ALA A 204 21.46 -16.59 13.41
CA ALA A 204 22.19 -15.41 13.88
C ALA A 204 22.36 -14.36 12.77
N ALA A 205 22.68 -14.78 11.54
CA ALA A 205 22.78 -13.89 10.38
C ALA A 205 21.43 -13.24 10.01
N TYR A 206 20.32 -13.96 10.22
CA TYR A 206 18.97 -13.38 10.08
C TYR A 206 18.72 -12.27 11.11
N TYR A 207 19.04 -12.48 12.39
CA TYR A 207 18.84 -11.47 13.42
C TYR A 207 19.80 -10.27 13.26
N ASP A 208 21.08 -10.53 12.96
CA ASP A 208 22.07 -9.49 12.66
C ASP A 208 21.65 -8.66 11.43
N GLY A 209 21.14 -9.32 10.39
CA GLY A 209 20.57 -8.65 9.22
C GLY A 209 19.34 -7.83 9.55
N LYS A 210 18.39 -8.39 10.32
CA LYS A 210 17.18 -7.70 10.80
C LYS A 210 17.50 -6.44 11.60
N ASP A 211 18.49 -6.50 12.47
CA ASP A 211 18.86 -5.38 13.35
C ASP A 211 19.63 -4.29 12.58
N LYS A 212 20.32 -4.66 11.50
CA LYS A 212 20.97 -3.72 10.56
C LYS A 212 19.99 -3.06 9.60
N ILE A 213 18.87 -3.73 9.31
CA ILE A 213 17.74 -3.12 8.59
C ILE A 213 17.09 -2.10 9.53
N GLY A 214 17.51 -0.84 9.39
CA GLY A 214 17.11 0.25 10.27
C GLY A 214 15.59 0.49 10.32
N PRO A 215 15.09 1.22 11.35
CA PRO A 215 13.66 1.48 11.55
C PRO A 215 12.97 2.11 10.33
N SER A 216 13.70 2.87 9.54
CA SER A 216 13.23 3.49 8.29
C SER A 216 12.73 2.47 7.27
N VAL A 217 13.40 1.32 7.13
CA VAL A 217 12.98 0.24 6.22
C VAL A 217 11.80 -0.53 6.79
N GLN A 218 11.82 -0.78 8.10
CA GLN A 218 10.74 -1.51 8.79
C GLN A 218 9.43 -0.70 8.84
N GLN A 219 9.52 0.64 8.92
CA GLN A 219 8.37 1.54 8.98
C GLN A 219 7.91 2.02 7.60
N ALA A 220 8.71 1.84 6.56
CA ALA A 220 8.40 2.31 5.22
C ALA A 220 7.03 1.82 4.70
N PRO A 221 6.68 0.53 4.85
CA PRO A 221 5.36 0.05 4.44
C PRO A 221 4.21 0.68 5.25
N LEU A 222 4.40 0.89 6.56
CA LEU A 222 3.40 1.56 7.41
C LEU A 222 3.21 3.02 7.04
N LYS A 223 4.30 3.74 6.72
CA LYS A 223 4.24 5.12 6.26
C LYS A 223 3.47 5.24 4.94
N LEU A 224 3.70 4.32 4.00
CA LEU A 224 2.97 4.27 2.73
C LEU A 224 1.49 3.94 2.93
N ILE A 225 1.17 2.99 3.81
CA ILE A 225 -0.23 2.71 4.19
C ILE A 225 -0.88 3.99 4.72
N ASN A 226 -0.20 4.76 5.57
CA ASN A 226 -0.75 6.00 6.13
C ASN A 226 -0.90 7.13 5.11
N GLU A 227 0.12 7.39 4.28
CA GLU A 227 0.06 8.39 3.20
C GLU A 227 -1.07 8.06 2.22
N ARG A 228 -1.26 6.78 1.89
CA ARG A 228 -2.34 6.37 0.97
C ARG A 228 -3.71 6.32 1.62
N ASN A 229 -3.83 5.96 2.90
CA ASN A 229 -5.10 6.13 3.62
C ASN A 229 -5.57 7.60 3.58
N HIS A 230 -4.62 8.55 3.62
CA HIS A 230 -4.94 9.96 3.46
C HIS A 230 -5.43 10.32 2.06
N GLU A 231 -4.71 9.92 1.00
CA GLU A 231 -5.13 10.14 -0.39
C GLU A 231 -6.46 9.47 -0.72
N LEU A 232 -6.66 8.26 -0.22
CA LEU A 232 -7.89 7.51 -0.37
C LEU A 232 -9.05 8.24 0.29
N GLY A 233 -8.88 8.70 1.53
CA GLY A 233 -9.86 9.54 2.21
C GLY A 233 -10.21 10.80 1.40
N GLN A 234 -9.24 11.45 0.75
CA GLN A 234 -9.50 12.59 -0.13
C GLN A 234 -10.31 12.19 -1.37
N ARG A 235 -9.93 11.10 -2.04
CA ARG A 235 -10.61 10.61 -3.24
C ARG A 235 -12.06 10.24 -2.94
N LEU A 236 -12.31 9.54 -1.85
CA LEU A 236 -13.64 9.15 -1.40
C LEU A 236 -14.51 10.36 -1.03
N ASN A 237 -13.91 11.35 -0.37
CA ASN A 237 -14.60 12.63 -0.10
C ASN A 237 -14.97 13.38 -1.39
N ASN A 238 -14.14 13.32 -2.43
CA ASN A 238 -14.45 13.91 -3.72
C ASN A 238 -15.61 13.17 -4.41
N VAL A 239 -15.62 11.83 -4.37
CA VAL A 239 -16.74 11.02 -4.88
C VAL A 239 -18.03 11.40 -4.16
N LEU A 240 -18.02 11.41 -2.82
CA LEU A 240 -19.17 11.79 -2.01
C LEU A 240 -19.67 13.20 -2.38
N SER A 241 -18.76 14.17 -2.40
CA SER A 241 -19.07 15.57 -2.68
C SER A 241 -19.67 15.74 -4.08
N SER A 242 -19.21 14.97 -5.07
CA SER A 242 -19.75 15.00 -6.44
C SER A 242 -21.19 14.50 -6.58
N LYS A 243 -21.69 13.74 -5.59
CA LYS A 243 -23.05 13.19 -5.60
C LYS A 243 -23.97 13.80 -4.53
N MET A 244 -23.48 14.77 -3.74
CA MET A 244 -24.29 15.35 -2.66
C MET A 244 -25.60 15.97 -3.14
N ASP A 245 -25.65 16.59 -4.31
CA ASP A 245 -26.89 17.14 -4.88
C ASP A 245 -27.96 16.05 -5.12
N GLN A 246 -27.54 14.80 -5.38
CA GLN A 246 -28.43 13.65 -5.57
C GLN A 246 -28.78 12.97 -4.24
N LEU A 247 -27.87 13.03 -3.26
CA LEU A 247 -28.06 12.43 -1.94
C LEU A 247 -28.90 13.31 -1.01
N GLN A 248 -28.81 14.64 -1.14
CA GLN A 248 -29.48 15.58 -0.24
C GLN A 248 -31.01 15.38 -0.19
N PRO A 249 -31.72 15.21 -1.33
CA PRO A 249 -33.15 14.94 -1.31
C PRO A 249 -33.53 13.63 -0.59
N ILE A 250 -32.67 12.61 -0.65
CA ILE A 250 -32.88 11.33 0.03
C ILE A 250 -32.72 11.51 1.54
N ILE A 251 -31.67 12.24 1.95
CA ILE A 251 -31.41 12.59 3.35
C ILE A 251 -32.58 13.40 3.94
N ASP A 252 -33.08 14.39 3.20
CA ASP A 252 -34.20 15.23 3.62
C ASP A 252 -35.50 14.42 3.70
N GLY A 253 -35.75 13.54 2.73
CA GLY A 253 -36.87 12.60 2.75
C GLY A 253 -36.83 11.67 3.97
N PHE A 254 -35.66 11.13 4.32
CA PHE A 254 -35.49 10.30 5.51
C PHE A 254 -35.78 11.09 6.80
N LYS A 255 -35.27 12.32 6.91
CA LYS A 255 -35.54 13.18 8.08
C LYS A 255 -37.03 13.50 8.21
N ALA A 256 -37.70 13.80 7.10
CA ALA A 256 -39.13 14.07 7.08
C ALA A 256 -39.96 12.85 7.47
N ALA A 257 -39.55 11.63 7.08
CA ALA A 257 -40.23 10.39 7.44
C ALA A 257 -40.03 9.96 8.91
N LYS A 258 -39.04 10.56 9.60
CA LYS A 258 -38.73 10.32 11.02
C LYS A 258 -39.46 11.28 11.97
N GLY A 259 -39.87 12.45 11.46
CA GLY A 259 -40.66 13.46 12.19
C GLY A 259 -42.15 13.19 12.14
#